data_AF-K4KNJ1-F1
#
_entry.id   AF-K4KNJ1-F1
#
_cell.length_a   1.000
_cell.length_b   1.000
_cell.length_c   1.000
_cell.angle_alpha   90.00
_cell.angle_beta   90.00
_cell.angle_gamma   90.00
#
_symmetry.space_group_name_H-M   'P 1'
#
loop_
_entity.id
_entity.type
_entity.pdbx_description
1 polymer ?
#
loop_
_entity_poly.entity_id
_entity_poly.type
_entity_poly.pdbx_seq_one_letter_code
_entity_poly.pdbx_strand_id
1 'polypeptide(L)'
;MDSNTLFSDQLSRGLKLMGMTVAPEQQQLLVNYLCLFEKWNKAYNLSAIREREHMVSRHLLDSLVVAPHLRGENFIDVGTGGGLPGIPLSILWPEKKFTLLDANGKKTRFLFQVKTE
;
A
#
# COMPACT_ATOMS: atom_id res chain seq x y z
N MET A 1 15.69 -11.61 11.03
CA MET A 1 15.44 -10.21 10.63
C MET A 1 13.95 -10.00 10.65
N ASP A 2 13.48 -9.06 11.46
CA ASP A 2 12.06 -8.74 11.58
C ASP A 2 11.54 -8.19 10.25
N SER A 3 10.36 -8.65 9.80
CA SER A 3 9.76 -8.21 8.52
C SER A 3 9.70 -6.69 8.38
N ASN A 4 9.43 -6.00 9.50
CA ASN A 4 9.36 -4.54 9.55
C ASN A 4 10.67 -3.87 9.16
N THR A 5 11.81 -4.38 9.62
CA THR A 5 13.12 -3.79 9.33
C THR A 5 13.44 -3.89 7.83
N LEU A 6 13.20 -5.06 7.23
CA LEU A 6 13.42 -5.26 5.79
C LEU A 6 12.57 -4.30 4.95
N PHE A 7 11.26 -4.21 5.25
CA PHE A 7 10.36 -3.35 4.50
C PHE A 7 10.68 -1.87 4.67
N SER A 8 11.02 -1.43 5.88
CA SER A 8 11.42 -0.05 6.16
C SER A 8 12.67 0.34 5.37
N ASP A 9 13.71 -0.52 5.39
CA ASP A 9 14.96 -0.26 4.68
C ASP A 9 14.78 -0.22 3.16
N GLN A 10 13.94 -1.10 2.61
CA GLN A 10 13.61 -1.10 1.18
C GLN A 10 12.78 0.12 0.79
N LEU A 11 11.80 0.50 1.60
CA LEU A 11 10.93 1.65 1.33
C LEU A 11 11.72 2.95 1.34
N SER A 12 12.53 3.18 2.39
CA SER A 12 13.36 4.38 2.52
C SER A 12 14.32 4.54 1.33
N ARG A 13 14.99 3.45 0.92
CA ARG A 13 15.84 3.46 -0.28
C ARG A 13 15.05 3.75 -1.54
N GLY A 14 13.90 3.12 -1.72
CA GLY A 14 13.03 3.30 -2.88
C GLY A 14 12.53 4.73 -3.03
N LEU A 15 12.03 5.33 -1.94
CA LEU A 15 11.57 6.72 -1.91
C LEU A 15 12.69 7.69 -2.28
N LYS A 16 13.90 7.46 -1.76
CA LYS A 16 15.08 8.27 -2.12
C LYS A 16 15.41 8.20 -3.61
N LEU A 17 15.36 7.00 -4.20
CA LEU A 17 15.60 6.80 -5.65
C LEU A 17 14.51 7.46 -6.50
N MET A 18 13.27 7.49 -6.03
CA MET A 18 12.16 8.17 -6.69
C MET A 18 12.16 9.69 -6.48
N GLY A 19 13.04 10.23 -5.64
CA GLY A 19 13.04 11.65 -5.28
C GLY A 19 11.80 12.08 -4.50
N MET A 20 11.14 11.15 -3.80
CA MET A 20 9.92 11.42 -3.02
C MET A 20 10.27 11.67 -1.55
N THR A 21 9.77 12.78 -1.00
CA THR A 21 9.82 13.06 0.43
C THR A 21 8.51 12.63 1.06
N VAL A 22 8.58 11.65 1.97
CA VAL A 22 7.42 11.11 2.70
C VAL A 22 7.71 11.19 4.19
N ALA A 23 6.75 11.68 4.98
CA ALA A 23 6.94 11.84 6.42
C ALA A 23 7.23 10.49 7.10
N PRO A 24 8.07 10.44 8.16
CA PRO A 24 8.39 9.18 8.85
C PRO A 24 7.14 8.41 9.31
N GLU A 25 6.12 9.13 9.79
CA GLU A 25 4.85 8.56 10.22
C GLU A 25 4.11 7.85 9.06
N GLN A 26 4.09 8.48 7.87
CA GLN A 26 3.49 7.89 6.67
C GLN A 26 4.28 6.68 6.18
N GLN A 27 5.62 6.70 6.27
CA GLN A 27 6.44 5.54 5.95
C GLN A 27 6.13 4.36 6.89
N GLN A 28 5.96 4.63 8.19
CA GLN A 28 5.57 3.61 9.14
C GLN A 28 4.18 3.03 8.84
N LEU A 29 3.20 3.87 8.48
CA LEU A 29 1.88 3.41 8.06
C LEU A 29 1.93 2.53 6.81
N LEU A 30 2.75 2.90 5.81
CA LEU A 30 2.95 2.09 4.60
C LEU A 30 3.57 0.72 4.92
N VAL A 31 4.55 0.67 5.84
CA VAL A 31 5.16 -0.58 6.31
C VAL A 31 4.15 -1.44 7.08
N ASN A 32 3.37 -0.85 7.98
CA ASN A 32 2.34 -1.55 8.75
C ASN A 32 1.29 -2.17 7.82
N TYR A 33 0.81 -1.38 6.83
CA TYR A 33 -0.09 -1.85 5.79
C TYR A 33 0.50 -3.05 5.03
N LEU A 34 1.78 -2.99 4.62
CA LEU A 34 2.41 -4.08 3.88
C LEU A 34 2.59 -5.34 4.73
N CYS A 35 2.85 -5.21 6.04
CA CYS A 35 2.90 -6.33 6.97
C CYS A 35 1.53 -7.00 7.13
N LEU A 36 0.45 -6.20 7.24
CA LEU A 36 -0.91 -6.72 7.26
C LEU A 36 -1.26 -7.40 5.93
N PHE A 37 -0.88 -6.79 4.81
CA PHE A 37 -1.03 -7.38 3.48
C PHE A 37 -0.30 -8.72 3.37
N GLU A 38 0.96 -8.83 3.81
CA GLU A 38 1.74 -10.07 3.79
C GLU A 38 1.03 -11.18 4.57
N LYS A 39 0.56 -10.86 5.79
CA LYS A 39 -0.16 -11.80 6.66
C LYS A 39 -1.42 -12.33 5.99
N TRP A 40 -2.22 -11.45 5.39
CA TRP A 40 -3.49 -11.83 4.76
C TRP A 40 -3.30 -12.49 3.40
N ASN A 41 -2.24 -12.15 2.66
CA ASN A 41 -1.98 -12.76 1.35
C ASN A 41 -1.82 -14.29 1.45
N LYS A 42 -1.24 -14.77 2.57
CA LYS A 42 -1.10 -16.21 2.87
C LYS A 42 -2.44 -16.96 2.94
N ALA A 43 -3.50 -16.30 3.40
CA ALA A 43 -4.82 -16.90 3.58
C ALA A 43 -5.79 -16.61 2.43
N TYR A 44 -5.63 -15.48 1.75
CA TYR A 44 -6.66 -14.95 0.83
C TYR A 44 -6.19 -14.76 -0.62
N ASN A 45 -4.92 -15.02 -0.95
CA ASN A 45 -4.35 -14.83 -2.30
C ASN A 45 -4.66 -13.43 -2.87
N LEU A 46 -4.34 -12.39 -2.11
CA LEU A 46 -4.51 -10.99 -2.48
C LEU A 46 -3.64 -10.62 -3.70
N SER A 47 -2.44 -11.22 -3.80
CA SER A 47 -1.46 -11.02 -4.86
C SER A 47 -0.68 -12.31 -5.13
N ALA A 48 -0.25 -12.50 -6.37
CA ALA A 48 0.66 -13.59 -6.75
C ALA A 48 2.07 -13.42 -6.18
N ILE A 49 2.43 -12.21 -5.73
CA ILE A 49 3.74 -11.89 -5.16
C ILE A 49 3.80 -12.39 -3.72
N ARG A 50 4.73 -13.31 -3.46
CA ARG A 50 4.90 -13.97 -2.16
C ARG A 50 6.25 -13.69 -1.52
N GLU A 51 7.23 -13.35 -2.33
CA GLU A 51 8.60 -13.07 -1.90
C GLU A 51 8.67 -11.67 -1.28
N ARG A 52 9.07 -11.61 -0.01
CA ARG A 52 9.14 -10.38 0.77
C ARG A 52 10.01 -9.31 0.10
N GLU A 53 11.12 -9.73 -0.49
CA GLU A 53 12.07 -8.85 -1.17
C GLU A 53 11.45 -8.05 -2.33
N HIS A 54 10.35 -8.55 -2.89
CA HIS A 54 9.64 -7.91 -4.00
C HIS A 54 8.39 -7.14 -3.55
N MET A 55 7.92 -7.32 -2.32
CA MET A 55 6.67 -6.70 -1.88
C MET A 55 6.74 -5.17 -1.85
N VAL A 56 7.84 -4.59 -1.35
CA VAL A 56 7.97 -3.13 -1.31
C VAL A 56 7.99 -2.53 -2.71
N SER A 57 8.79 -3.08 -3.62
CA SER A 57 8.93 -2.53 -4.97
C SER A 57 7.67 -2.72 -5.81
N ARG A 58 7.01 -3.88 -5.71
CA ARG A 58 5.87 -4.24 -6.56
C ARG A 58 4.49 -3.88 -5.99
N HIS A 59 4.42 -3.51 -4.70
CA HIS A 59 3.17 -3.07 -4.08
C HIS A 59 3.23 -1.62 -3.65
N LEU A 60 4.21 -1.24 -2.82
CA LEU A 60 4.29 0.14 -2.33
C LEU A 60 4.82 1.07 -3.43
N LEU A 61 6.09 0.92 -3.83
CA LEU A 61 6.72 1.88 -4.76
C LEU A 61 5.99 1.97 -6.09
N ASP A 62 5.54 0.83 -6.63
CA ASP A 62 4.69 0.78 -7.83
C ASP A 62 3.37 1.55 -7.66
N SER A 63 2.75 1.52 -6.47
CA SER A 63 1.56 2.33 -6.18
C SER A 63 1.87 3.81 -6.01
N LEU A 64 3.05 4.16 -5.47
CA LEU A 64 3.41 5.57 -5.22
C LEU A 64 3.88 6.30 -6.47
N VAL A 65 4.36 5.59 -7.50
CA VAL A 65 4.89 6.21 -8.73
C VAL A 65 3.85 7.04 -9.48
N VAL A 66 2.56 6.70 -9.34
CA VAL A 66 1.47 7.46 -9.97
C VAL A 66 1.16 8.77 -9.25
N ALA A 67 1.59 8.94 -7.99
CA ALA A 67 1.21 10.06 -7.15
C ALA A 67 1.49 11.45 -7.80
N PRO A 68 2.65 11.72 -8.40
CA PRO A 68 2.92 13.02 -9.03
C PRO A 68 2.00 13.36 -10.21
N HIS A 69 1.34 12.35 -10.78
CA HIS A 69 0.50 12.49 -11.98
C HIS A 69 -0.99 12.67 -11.66
N LEU A 70 -1.42 12.39 -10.43
CA LEU A 70 -2.83 12.51 -10.03
C LEU A 70 -3.17 13.94 -9.62
N ARG A 71 -4.29 14.45 -10.16
CA ARG A 71 -4.83 15.78 -9.86
C ARG A 71 -6.28 15.65 -9.42
N GLY A 72 -6.67 16.43 -8.40
CA GLY A 72 -8.01 16.44 -7.83
C GLY A 72 -8.05 15.95 -6.38
N GLU A 73 -9.27 15.92 -5.84
CA GLU A 73 -9.52 15.67 -4.41
C GLU A 73 -10.26 14.35 -4.14
N ASN A 74 -10.92 13.79 -5.16
CA ASN A 74 -11.73 12.57 -5.03
C ASN A 74 -11.25 11.54 -6.04
N PHE A 75 -10.84 10.38 -5.54
CA PHE A 75 -10.32 9.27 -6.32
C PHE A 75 -11.14 8.01 -6.07
N ILE A 76 -11.25 7.20 -7.12
CA ILE A 76 -11.79 5.85 -7.02
C ILE A 76 -10.76 4.86 -7.57
N ASP A 77 -10.49 3.81 -6.81
CA ASP A 77 -9.66 2.67 -7.19
C ASP A 77 -10.58 1.49 -7.51
N VAL A 78 -10.71 1.18 -8.79
CA VAL A 78 -11.64 0.16 -9.32
C VAL A 78 -10.89 -1.14 -9.54
N GLY A 79 -11.30 -2.20 -8.84
CA GLY A 79 -10.56 -3.46 -8.81
C GLY A 79 -9.36 -3.41 -7.86
N THR A 80 -9.46 -2.62 -6.80
CA THR A 80 -8.39 -2.32 -5.83
C THR A 80 -7.72 -3.56 -5.22
N GLY A 81 -8.40 -4.71 -5.22
CA GLY A 81 -7.87 -5.96 -4.72
C GLY A 81 -7.51 -5.86 -3.24
N GLY A 82 -6.22 -6.00 -2.93
CA GLY A 82 -5.68 -5.76 -1.60
C GLY A 82 -5.44 -4.28 -1.29
N GLY A 83 -6.16 -3.35 -1.92
CA GLY A 83 -6.06 -1.92 -1.61
C GLY A 83 -5.02 -1.16 -2.42
N LEU A 84 -4.56 -1.69 -3.56
CA LEU A 84 -3.50 -1.08 -4.36
C LEU A 84 -4.08 -0.49 -5.66
N PRO A 85 -3.73 0.76 -6.02
CA PRO A 85 -2.86 1.70 -5.31
C PRO A 85 -3.56 2.56 -4.24
N GLY A 86 -4.87 2.40 -4.04
CA GLY A 86 -5.67 3.38 -3.28
C GLY A 86 -5.28 3.57 -1.81
N ILE A 87 -4.89 2.51 -1.08
CA ILE A 87 -4.47 2.62 0.33
C ILE A 87 -3.12 3.34 0.44
N PRO A 88 -2.04 2.94 -0.27
CA PRO A 88 -0.79 3.70 -0.28
C PRO A 88 -0.98 5.19 -0.60
N LEU A 89 -1.83 5.52 -1.57
CA LEU A 89 -2.11 6.91 -1.94
C LEU A 89 -2.91 7.66 -0.85
N SER A 90 -3.85 7.01 -0.19
CA SER A 90 -4.57 7.62 0.95
C SER A 90 -3.68 7.91 2.15
N ILE A 91 -2.61 7.11 2.34
CA ILE A 91 -1.62 7.36 3.40
C ILE A 91 -0.76 8.58 3.04
N LEU A 92 -0.38 8.75 1.77
CA LEU A 92 0.37 9.92 1.29
C LEU A 92 -0.43 11.22 1.38
N TRP A 93 -1.73 11.16 1.11
CA TRP A 93 -2.61 12.33 1.06
C TRP A 93 -3.86 12.12 1.93
N PRO A 94 -3.71 12.21 3.26
CA PRO A 94 -4.82 12.02 4.19
C PRO A 94 -5.95 13.04 4.01
N GLU A 95 -5.68 14.17 3.36
CA GLU A 95 -6.65 15.21 3.04
C GLU A 95 -7.56 14.86 1.85
N LYS A 96 -7.15 13.92 0.99
CA LYS A 96 -7.88 13.53 -0.22
C LYS A 96 -8.80 12.35 0.05
N LYS A 97 -9.89 12.26 -0.70
CA LYS A 97 -10.88 11.19 -0.57
C LYS A 97 -10.57 10.04 -1.53
N PHE A 98 -10.36 8.84 -0.98
CA PHE A 98 -10.17 7.61 -1.73
C PHE A 98 -11.35 6.66 -1.52
N THR A 99 -11.96 6.21 -2.62
CA THR A 99 -12.99 5.16 -2.64
C THR A 99 -12.39 3.89 -3.22
N LEU A 100 -12.40 2.80 -2.46
CA LEU A 100 -11.85 1.51 -2.89
C LEU A 100 -12.99 0.57 -3.28
N LEU A 101 -13.01 0.12 -4.53
CA LEU A 101 -14.06 -0.72 -5.09
C LEU A 101 -13.49 -2.07 -5.54
N ASP A 102 -14.06 -3.17 -5.05
CA ASP A 102 -13.76 -4.53 -5.53
C ASP A 102 -15.04 -5.38 -5.55
N ALA A 103 -15.17 -6.26 -6.55
CA ALA A 103 -16.31 -7.17 -6.68
C ALA A 103 -16.17 -8.44 -5.82
N ASN A 104 -14.97 -8.73 -5.31
CA ASN A 104 -14.67 -9.95 -4.54
C ASN A 104 -14.78 -9.70 -3.03
N GLY A 105 -15.85 -10.22 -2.42
CA GLY A 105 -16.12 -10.05 -0.98
C GLY A 105 -15.02 -10.54 -0.03
N LYS A 106 -14.14 -11.48 -0.45
CA LYS A 106 -12.98 -11.87 0.37
C LYS A 106 -11.96 -10.74 0.48
N LYS A 107 -11.74 -10.01 -0.61
CA LYS A 107 -10.80 -8.88 -0.66
C LYS A 107 -11.37 -7.67 0.08
N THR A 108 -12.69 -7.46 0.02
CA THR A 108 -13.37 -6.43 0.81
C THR A 108 -13.14 -6.60 2.31
N ARG A 109 -13.09 -7.83 2.84
CA ARG A 109 -12.79 -8.08 4.27
C ARG A 109 -11.40 -7.61 4.68
N PHE A 110 -10.40 -7.80 3.82
CA PHE A 110 -9.06 -7.28 4.07
C PHE A 110 -9.07 -5.74 4.15
N LEU A 111 -9.77 -5.07 3.22
CA LEU A 111 -9.88 -3.61 3.21
C LEU A 111 -10.53 -3.05 4.49
N PHE A 112 -11.54 -3.76 5.03
CA PHE A 112 -12.13 -3.39 6.32
C PHE A 112 -11.12 -3.50 7.47
N GLN A 113 -10.29 -4.55 7.50
CA GLN A 113 -9.27 -4.71 8.54
C GLN A 113 -8.25 -3.57 8.49
N VAL A 114 -7.76 -3.22 7.29
CA VAL A 114 -6.80 -2.12 7.11
C VAL A 114 -7.36 -0.77 7.59
N LYS A 115 -8.67 -0.56 7.47
CA LYS A 115 -9.31 0.68 7.94
C LYS A 115 -9.38 0.77 9.48
N THR A 116 -9.39 -0.36 10.18
CA THR A 116 -9.62 -0.43 11.63
C THR A 116 -8.33 -0.48 12.44
N GLU A 117 -7.25 -0.99 11.88
CA GLU A 117 -5.89 -1.00 12.48
C GLU A 117 -5.12 0.28 12.15
#